data_AF-A0A5C2RTG1-F1
#
_entry.id   AF-A0A5C2RTG1-F1
#
_cell.length_a   1.000
_cell.length_b   1.000
_cell.length_c   1.000
_cell.angle_alpha   90.00
_cell.angle_beta   90.00
_cell.angle_gamma   90.00
#
_symmetry.space_group_name_H-M   'P 1'
#
loop_
_entity.id
_entity.type
_entity.pdbx_description
1 polymer ?
#
loop_
_entity_poly.entity_id
_entity_poly.type
_entity_poly.pdbx_seq_one_letter_code
_entity_poly.pdbx_strand_id
1 'polypeptide(L)'
;MLVADSLSSRYKGGTLDGVAALVLVCKGITFDSGGISLKPSEGMSLMRSDMGGAATVCATALAISRLKIPVNLVVLTPLTENLPGPTANKPGDTVYAMNGESVVEIDLNTDTEGRLVLSGELSRSTRDI
;
A
#
# COMPACT_ATOMS: atom_id res chain seq x y z
N MET A 1 -4.97 -10.63 10.58
CA MET A 1 -5.74 -9.57 9.95
C MET A 1 -4.71 -8.56 9.56
N LEU A 2 -4.58 -8.29 8.26
CA LEU A 2 -3.73 -7.18 7.80
C LEU A 2 -4.39 -5.90 8.31
N VAL A 3 -3.79 -5.29 9.33
CA VAL A 3 -4.16 -3.96 9.79
C VAL A 3 -3.11 -3.02 9.22
N ALA A 4 -3.49 -2.25 8.22
CA ALA A 4 -2.60 -1.30 7.59
C ALA A 4 -2.86 0.10 8.12
N ASP A 5 -1.81 0.72 8.65
CA ASP A 5 -1.80 2.16 8.88
C ASP A 5 -1.42 2.84 7.56
N SER A 6 -2.18 3.86 7.19
CA SER A 6 -1.97 4.55 5.92
C SER A 6 -1.12 5.78 6.12
N LEU A 7 0.06 5.81 5.51
CA LEU A 7 0.84 7.03 5.39
C LEU A 7 0.28 7.86 4.23
N SER A 8 -0.10 9.10 4.52
CA SER A 8 -0.49 10.09 3.51
C SER A 8 0.40 11.32 3.59
N SER A 9 0.95 11.74 2.46
CA SER A 9 1.78 12.94 2.34
C SER A 9 1.31 13.79 1.18
N ARG A 10 1.35 15.12 1.34
CA ARG A 10 0.93 16.08 0.32
C ARG A 10 2.03 17.12 0.08
N TYR A 11 2.31 17.38 -1.19
CA TYR A 11 3.17 18.45 -1.64
C TYR A 11 2.36 19.39 -2.54
N LYS A 12 2.36 20.68 -2.21
CA LYS A 12 1.67 21.74 -2.97
C LYS A 12 2.71 22.65 -3.61
N GLY A 13 3.11 22.32 -4.82
CA GLY A 13 4.00 23.15 -5.64
C GLY A 13 3.29 23.82 -6.83
N GLY A 14 2.05 23.41 -7.15
CA GLY A 14 1.28 23.98 -8.24
C GLY A 14 1.00 25.47 -8.00
N THR A 15 1.16 26.27 -9.05
CA THR A 15 1.02 27.73 -8.99
C THR A 15 -0.38 28.22 -9.37
N LEU A 16 -1.23 27.33 -9.90
CA LEU A 16 -2.59 27.63 -10.30
C LEU A 16 -3.57 26.93 -9.35
N ASP A 17 -4.56 27.69 -8.88
CA ASP A 17 -5.66 27.13 -8.11
C ASP A 17 -6.48 26.16 -8.97
N GLY A 18 -6.87 25.02 -8.39
CA GLY A 18 -7.68 24.00 -9.07
C GLY A 18 -6.89 23.00 -9.94
N VAL A 19 -5.55 23.05 -9.97
CA VAL A 19 -4.75 22.01 -10.64
C VAL A 19 -4.87 20.69 -9.88
N ALA A 20 -5.38 19.67 -10.57
CA ALA A 20 -5.50 18.31 -10.05
C ALA A 20 -4.15 17.79 -9.54
N ALA A 21 -4.15 17.17 -8.37
CA ALA A 21 -2.95 16.58 -7.81
C ALA A 21 -2.63 15.25 -8.50
N LEU A 22 -1.35 15.03 -8.81
CA LEU A 22 -0.86 13.69 -9.13
C LEU A 22 -0.94 12.84 -7.87
N VAL A 23 -1.45 11.62 -7.99
CA VAL A 23 -1.56 10.69 -6.87
C VAL A 23 -0.70 9.47 -7.11
N LEU A 24 0.21 9.19 -6.19
CA LEU A 24 1.05 7.99 -6.20
C LEU A 24 0.60 7.07 -5.07
N VAL A 25 0.11 5.89 -5.44
CA VAL A 25 -0.30 4.83 -4.49
C VAL A 25 0.66 3.66 -4.63
N CYS A 26 1.21 3.16 -3.53
CA CYS A 26 2.20 2.07 -3.57
C CYS A 26 2.10 1.11 -2.40
N LYS A 27 2.51 -0.14 -2.63
CA LYS A 27 2.57 -1.22 -1.64
C LYS A 27 3.62 -0.90 -0.58
N GLY A 28 3.24 -1.04 0.69
CA GLY A 28 4.10 -0.78 1.85
C GLY A 28 4.15 -1.95 2.84
N ILE A 29 4.30 -3.18 2.38
CA ILE A 29 4.47 -4.32 3.29
C ILE A 29 5.88 -4.30 3.87
N THR A 30 6.03 -3.97 5.15
CA THR A 30 7.35 -3.78 5.78
C THR A 30 8.09 -5.10 5.98
N PHE A 31 7.36 -6.19 6.13
CA PHE A 31 7.88 -7.54 6.08
C PHE A 31 6.80 -8.51 5.64
N ASP A 32 7.13 -9.40 4.70
CA ASP A 32 6.22 -10.40 4.15
C ASP A 32 6.73 -11.83 4.38
N SER A 33 6.16 -12.51 5.37
CA SER A 33 6.40 -13.94 5.55
C SER A 33 5.48 -14.82 4.71
N GLY A 34 4.49 -14.24 4.02
CA GLY A 34 3.41 -14.92 3.32
C GLY A 34 2.16 -15.17 4.19
N GLY A 35 2.20 -14.95 5.51
CA GLY A 35 1.06 -15.19 6.40
C GLY A 35 0.86 -16.68 6.70
N ILE A 36 -0.39 -17.17 6.67
CA ILE A 36 -0.69 -18.61 6.83
C ILE A 36 -0.09 -19.43 5.69
N SER A 37 -0.10 -18.89 4.48
CA SER A 37 0.63 -19.39 3.32
C SER A 37 2.12 -19.01 3.40
N LEU A 38 2.79 -19.54 4.42
CA LEU A 38 4.16 -19.16 4.78
C LEU A 38 5.17 -19.47 3.66
N LYS A 39 6.04 -18.50 3.36
CA LYS A 39 7.15 -18.65 2.42
C LYS A 39 8.22 -19.62 2.94
N PRO A 40 9.02 -20.24 2.05
CA PRO A 40 10.23 -20.94 2.45
C PRO A 40 11.21 -20.02 3.19
N SER A 41 12.04 -20.58 4.08
CA SER A 41 13.05 -19.81 4.80
C SER A 41 14.12 -19.21 3.88
N GLU A 42 14.41 -19.88 2.77
CA GLU A 42 15.35 -19.40 1.77
C GLU A 42 14.87 -18.07 1.16
N GLY A 43 15.68 -17.02 1.27
CA GLY A 43 15.35 -15.70 0.75
C GLY A 43 14.33 -14.89 1.56
N MET A 44 13.73 -15.43 2.62
CA MET A 44 12.72 -14.72 3.43
C MET A 44 13.25 -13.40 4.02
N SER A 45 14.54 -13.32 4.36
CA SER A 45 15.14 -12.08 4.86
C SER A 45 15.07 -10.92 3.87
N LEU A 46 14.97 -11.21 2.56
CA LEU A 46 14.80 -10.21 1.51
C LEU A 46 13.40 -9.60 1.52
N MET A 47 12.40 -10.25 2.13
CA MET A 47 11.03 -9.74 2.17
C MET A 47 10.87 -8.46 3.03
N ARG A 48 11.94 -8.03 3.72
CA ARG A 48 12.04 -6.65 4.23
C ARG A 48 11.97 -5.58 3.14
N SER A 49 12.25 -5.93 1.88
CA SER A 49 12.18 -5.02 0.73
C SER A 49 10.81 -5.01 0.05
N ASP A 50 9.80 -5.70 0.61
CA ASP A 50 8.46 -5.77 0.04
C ASP A 50 7.65 -4.45 0.16
N MET A 51 8.25 -3.47 0.83
CA MET A 51 7.87 -2.05 0.89
C MET A 51 8.64 -1.18 -0.12
N GLY A 52 9.40 -1.78 -1.04
CA GLY A 52 10.26 -1.06 -1.99
C GLY A 52 9.51 -0.07 -2.89
N GLY A 53 8.25 -0.37 -3.23
CA GLY A 53 7.36 0.56 -3.93
C GLY A 53 7.09 1.82 -3.12
N ALA A 54 6.67 1.67 -1.86
CA ALA A 54 6.47 2.79 -0.94
C ALA A 54 7.76 3.60 -0.73
N ALA A 55 8.92 2.94 -0.57
CA ALA A 55 10.20 3.61 -0.44
C ALA A 55 10.52 4.49 -1.66
N THR A 56 10.30 3.95 -2.87
CA THR A 56 10.57 4.63 -4.13
C THR A 56 9.69 5.87 -4.31
N VAL A 57 8.40 5.75 -4.00
CA VAL A 57 7.47 6.89 -4.09
C VAL A 57 7.76 7.95 -3.04
N CYS A 58 8.06 7.58 -1.81
CA CYS A 58 8.46 8.53 -0.75
C CYS A 58 9.74 9.28 -1.14
N ALA A 59 10.75 8.58 -1.67
CA ALA A 59 11.97 9.20 -2.17
C ALA A 59 11.71 10.15 -3.35
N THR A 60 10.81 9.77 -4.26
CA THR A 60 10.38 10.60 -5.39
C THR A 60 9.70 11.88 -4.93
N ALA A 61 8.77 11.79 -3.97
CA ALA A 61 8.11 12.96 -3.38
C ALA A 61 9.09 13.89 -2.66
N LEU A 62 10.07 13.32 -1.94
CA LEU A 62 11.14 14.09 -1.31
C LEU A 62 11.98 14.85 -2.36
N ALA A 63 12.35 14.18 -3.46
CA ALA A 63 13.09 14.80 -4.55
C ALA A 63 12.29 15.94 -5.21
N ILE A 64 11.01 15.71 -5.53
CA ILE A 64 10.08 16.71 -6.08
C ILE A 64 10.00 17.94 -5.17
N SER A 65 9.84 17.72 -3.86
CA SER A 65 9.76 18.79 -2.86
C SER A 65 11.07 19.60 -2.77
N ARG A 66 12.22 18.92 -2.74
CA ARG A 66 13.54 19.58 -2.70
C ARG A 66 13.85 20.39 -3.96
N LEU A 67 13.44 19.89 -5.12
CA LEU A 67 13.60 20.58 -6.40
C LEU A 67 12.54 21.66 -6.65
N LYS A 68 11.54 21.77 -5.77
CA LYS A 68 10.42 22.70 -5.89
C LYS A 68 9.71 22.61 -7.25
N ILE A 69 9.52 21.39 -7.74
CA ILE A 69 8.85 21.17 -9.03
C ILE A 69 7.41 21.69 -8.92
N PRO A 70 6.91 22.49 -9.88
CA PRO A 70 5.63 23.18 -9.74
C PRO A 70 4.42 22.26 -10.00
N VAL A 71 4.27 21.20 -9.18
CA VAL A 71 3.20 20.21 -9.26
C VAL A 71 2.54 20.02 -7.90
N ASN A 72 1.26 19.65 -7.91
CA ASN A 72 0.58 19.14 -6.73
C ASN A 72 0.74 17.61 -6.70
N LEU A 73 1.18 17.06 -5.58
CA LEU A 73 1.43 15.62 -5.42
C LEU A 73 0.83 15.13 -4.11
N VAL A 74 0.15 13.98 -4.17
CA VAL A 74 -0.29 13.20 -3.02
C VAL A 74 0.37 11.82 -3.09
N VAL A 75 0.92 11.37 -1.97
CA VAL A 75 1.44 10.01 -1.80
C VAL A 75 0.57 9.30 -0.78
N LEU A 76 0.11 8.10 -1.14
CA LEU A 76 -0.63 7.19 -0.26
C LEU A 76 0.09 5.83 -0.23
N THR A 77 0.45 5.37 0.96
CA THR A 77 1.10 4.05 1.13
C THR A 77 0.53 3.34 2.35
N PRO A 78 -0.16 2.20 2.20
CA PRO A 78 -0.58 1.38 3.33
C PRO A 78 0.63 0.62 3.86
N LEU A 79 0.91 0.77 5.15
CA LEU A 79 2.04 0.16 5.86
C LEU A 79 1.53 -0.93 6.80
N THR A 80 2.01 -2.15 6.61
CA THR A 80 1.67 -3.30 7.48
C THR A 80 2.68 -4.44 7.32
N GLU A 81 2.57 -5.46 8.16
CA GLU A 81 3.30 -6.72 8.04
C GLU A 81 2.36 -7.86 7.67
N ASN A 82 2.87 -8.83 6.90
CA ASN A 82 2.15 -10.08 6.61
C ASN A 82 2.79 -11.24 7.37
N LEU A 83 2.21 -11.59 8.52
CA LEU A 83 2.72 -12.59 9.47
C LEU A 83 1.69 -13.70 9.75
N PRO A 84 2.12 -14.95 9.99
CA PRO A 84 1.25 -15.99 10.53
C PRO A 84 0.85 -15.67 11.96
N GLY A 85 -0.33 -16.11 12.37
CA GLY A 85 -0.80 -15.92 13.74
C GLY A 85 -2.26 -16.33 13.92
N PRO A 86 -2.76 -16.34 15.17
CA PRO A 86 -4.12 -16.78 15.50
C PRO A 86 -5.20 -15.88 14.88
N THR A 87 -4.87 -14.63 14.59
CA THR A 87 -5.77 -13.67 13.95
C THR A 87 -5.45 -13.47 12.47
N ALA A 88 -4.48 -14.19 11.89
CA ALA A 88 -4.04 -14.00 10.50
C ALA A 88 -5.18 -14.27 9.50
N ASN A 89 -5.06 -13.67 8.32
CA ASN A 89 -5.94 -14.02 7.21
C ASN A 89 -5.71 -15.50 6.87
N LYS A 90 -6.78 -16.21 6.55
CA LYS A 90 -6.76 -17.63 6.19
C LYS A 90 -7.08 -17.78 4.71
N PRO A 91 -6.48 -18.74 4.01
CA PRO A 91 -6.99 -19.16 2.70
C PRO A 91 -8.49 -19.48 2.79
N GLY A 92 -9.26 -18.95 1.85
CA GLY A 92 -10.73 -19.03 1.83
C GLY A 92 -11.45 -17.93 2.63
N ASP A 93 -10.74 -17.05 3.35
CA ASP A 93 -11.38 -15.88 3.96
C ASP A 93 -11.91 -14.94 2.87
N THR A 94 -13.11 -14.43 3.09
CA THR A 94 -13.73 -13.43 2.23
C THR A 94 -13.63 -12.06 2.90
N VAL A 95 -13.03 -11.08 2.22
CA VAL A 95 -12.90 -9.70 2.72
C VAL A 95 -13.64 -8.71 1.84
N TYR A 96 -14.24 -7.70 2.47
CA TYR A 96 -14.88 -6.60 1.76
C TYR A 96 -13.88 -5.47 1.54
N ALA A 97 -13.76 -5.02 0.29
CA ALA A 97 -12.98 -3.84 -0.04
C ALA A 97 -13.65 -2.56 0.48
N MET A 98 -12.87 -1.49 0.61
CA MET A 98 -13.32 -0.19 1.14
C MET A 98 -14.41 0.49 0.29
N ASN A 99 -14.60 0.04 -0.96
CA ASN A 99 -15.70 0.49 -1.81
C ASN A 99 -17.05 -0.17 -1.47
N GLY A 100 -17.07 -1.19 -0.60
CA GLY A 100 -18.29 -1.93 -0.21
C GLY A 100 -18.83 -2.87 -1.29
N GLU A 101 -18.27 -2.84 -2.50
CA GLU A 101 -18.79 -3.54 -3.68
C GLU A 101 -17.92 -4.75 -4.07
N SER A 102 -16.63 -4.73 -3.73
CA SER A 102 -15.71 -5.80 -4.11
C SER A 102 -15.48 -6.77 -2.95
N VAL A 103 -16.07 -7.95 -3.08
CA VAL A 103 -15.73 -9.12 -2.29
C VAL A 103 -14.43 -9.69 -2.86
N VAL A 104 -13.32 -9.56 -2.12
CA VAL A 104 -12.08 -10.22 -2.50
C VAL A 104 -11.99 -11.51 -1.72
N GLU A 105 -12.13 -12.62 -2.43
CA GLU A 105 -11.82 -13.93 -1.87
C GLU A 105 -10.30 -14.06 -1.76
N ILE A 106 -9.82 -14.44 -0.58
CA ILE A 106 -8.43 -14.85 -0.39
C ILE A 106 -8.34 -16.31 -0.88
N ASP A 107 -8.49 -16.49 -2.20
CA ASP A 107 -8.80 -17.76 -2.87
C ASP A 107 -8.00 -18.96 -2.34
N LEU A 108 -6.67 -18.85 -2.26
CA LEU A 108 -5.79 -19.97 -1.89
C LEU A 108 -4.50 -19.56 -1.19
N ASN A 109 -4.13 -18.27 -1.23
CA ASN A 109 -2.79 -17.83 -0.84
C ASN A 109 -2.80 -16.46 -0.15
N THR A 110 -2.41 -16.43 1.12
CA THR A 110 -2.25 -15.20 1.90
C THR A 110 -1.00 -14.41 1.52
N ASP A 111 -0.11 -14.99 0.72
CA ASP A 111 1.06 -14.38 0.05
C ASP A 111 0.67 -13.66 -1.27
N THR A 112 -0.51 -13.05 -1.26
CA THR A 112 -0.99 -12.17 -2.33
C THR A 112 -1.55 -10.87 -1.75
N GLU A 113 -1.16 -10.53 -0.52
CA GLU A 113 -1.62 -9.43 0.30
C GLU A 113 -1.45 -8.05 -0.34
N GLY A 114 -0.43 -7.86 -1.19
CA GLY A 114 -0.16 -6.59 -1.84
C GLY A 114 -1.36 -6.01 -2.58
N ARG A 115 -2.16 -6.86 -3.26
CA ARG A 115 -3.38 -6.41 -3.95
C ARG A 115 -4.49 -6.01 -2.98
N LEU A 116 -4.57 -6.68 -1.81
CA LEU A 116 -5.58 -6.41 -0.79
C LEU A 116 -5.34 -5.01 -0.22
N VAL A 117 -4.11 -4.72 0.22
CA VAL A 117 -3.77 -3.41 0.80
C VAL A 117 -3.86 -2.27 -0.24
N LEU A 118 -3.51 -2.55 -1.50
CA LEU A 118 -3.60 -1.55 -2.58
C LEU A 118 -5.04 -1.21 -2.97
N SER A 119 -5.95 -2.19 -2.95
CA SER A 119 -7.35 -1.95 -3.37
C SER A 119 -8.06 -0.92 -2.48
N GLY A 120 -7.80 -0.96 -1.17
CA GLY A 120 -8.30 0.02 -0.21
C GLY A 120 -7.76 1.42 -0.50
N GLU A 121 -6.44 1.57 -0.67
CA GLU A 121 -5.83 2.88 -0.93
C GLU A 121 -6.16 3.46 -2.31
N LEU A 122 -6.30 2.62 -3.34
CA LEU A 122 -6.78 3.06 -4.65
C LEU A 122 -8.21 3.58 -4.56
N SER A 123 -9.09 2.90 -3.82
CA SER A 123 -10.46 3.36 -3.56
C SER A 123 -10.49 4.66 -2.76
N ARG A 124 -9.52 4.88 -1.87
CA ARG A 124 -9.36 6.11 -1.10
C ARG A 124 -8.89 7.28 -1.97
N SER A 125 -7.97 6.99 -2.90
CA SER A 125 -7.38 7.99 -3.79
C SER A 125 -8.40 8.73 -4.66
N THR A 126 -9.53 8.09 -4.98
CA THR A 126 -10.61 8.69 -5.78
C THR A 126 -11.61 9.47 -4.94
N ARG A 127 -11.57 9.35 -3.60
CA ARG A 127 -12.52 10.01 -2.67
C ARG A 127 -11.92 11.22 -1.95
N ASP A 128 -10.64 11.18 -1.61
CA ASP A 128 -10.00 12.11 -0.66
C ASP A 128 -9.07 13.16 -1.32
N ILE A 129 -9.10 13.32 -2.65
CA ILE A 129 -8.14 14.13 -3.44
C ILE A 129 -8.88 14.98 -4.46
#